data_AF-A0A534YNB5-F1
#
_entry.id   AF-A0A534YNB5-F1
#
_cell.length_a   1.000
_cell.length_b   1.000
_cell.length_c   1.000
_cell.angle_alpha   90.00
_cell.angle_beta   90.00
_cell.angle_gamma   90.00
#
_symmetry.space_group_name_H-M   'P 1'
#
loop_
_entity.id
_entity.type
_entity.pdbx_description
1 polymer ?
#
loop_
_entity_poly.entity_id
_entity_poly.type
_entity_poly.pdbx_seq_one_letter_code
_entity_poly.pdbx_strand_id
1 'polypeptide(L)'
;MTPSAPSRQHIRVREASVTLSAWRMDVASPRGAGWIVLAEHNASWYRGDGVFLGWPQPRLEAAWRALLPPPEKPELDFPQLG
;
A
#
# COMPACT_ATOMS: atom_id res chain seq x y z
N MET A 1 -12.85 -7.19 5.76
CA MET A 1 -11.98 -6.98 4.59
C MET A 1 -10.73 -7.78 4.84
N THR A 2 -10.27 -8.54 3.86
CA THR A 2 -9.08 -9.39 3.99
C THR A 2 -8.02 -8.86 3.03
N PRO A 3 -6.99 -8.15 3.53
CA PRO A 3 -5.90 -7.65 2.68
C PRO A 3 -4.88 -8.74 2.38
N SER A 4 -4.24 -8.67 1.21
CA SER A 4 -3.00 -9.37 0.92
C SER A 4 -1.82 -8.66 1.56
N ALA A 5 -0.68 -9.34 1.71
CA ALA A 5 0.57 -8.65 1.99
C ALA A 5 0.87 -7.65 0.85
N PRO A 6 1.39 -6.44 1.16
CA PRO A 6 1.86 -5.51 0.14
C PRO A 6 2.96 -6.14 -0.72
N SER A 7 2.86 -6.00 -2.04
CA SER A 7 3.89 -6.44 -2.99
C SER A 7 4.36 -5.29 -3.87
N ARG A 8 5.65 -5.29 -4.26
CA ARG A 8 6.17 -4.31 -5.22
C ARG A 8 5.63 -4.62 -6.63
N GLN A 9 5.14 -3.58 -7.29
CA GLN A 9 4.55 -3.63 -8.63
C GLN A 9 5.12 -2.49 -9.47
N HIS A 10 5.27 -2.75 -10.76
CA HIS A 10 5.63 -1.72 -11.74
C HIS A 10 4.34 -1.08 -12.27
N ILE A 11 4.20 0.22 -12.09
CA ILE A 11 3.05 0.98 -12.57
C ILE A 11 3.48 2.01 -13.61
N ARG A 12 2.62 2.23 -14.59
CA ARG A 12 2.77 3.32 -15.56
C ARG A 12 1.71 4.37 -15.31
N VAL A 13 2.14 5.59 -15.05
CA VAL A 13 1.27 6.74 -14.80
C VAL A 13 1.44 7.68 -15.97
N ARG A 14 0.34 8.27 -16.48
CA ARG A 14 0.40 9.12 -17.69
C ARG A 14 1.32 10.34 -17.52
N GLU A 15 1.38 10.88 -16.31
CA GLU A 15 2.20 12.05 -15.96
C GLU A 15 3.67 11.70 -15.70
N ALA A 16 4.01 10.41 -15.60
CA ALA A 16 5.38 9.95 -15.41
C ALA A 16 5.94 9.45 -16.74
N SER A 17 7.06 10.03 -17.17
CA SER A 17 7.82 9.59 -18.34
C SER A 17 8.48 8.22 -18.16
N VAL A 18 8.48 7.69 -16.93
CA VAL A 18 9.12 6.43 -16.52
C VAL A 18 8.13 5.49 -15.83
N THR A 19 8.42 4.19 -15.90
CA THR A 19 7.74 3.17 -15.09
C THR A 19 8.15 3.36 -13.63
N LEU A 20 7.17 3.44 -12.73
CA LEU A 20 7.41 3.63 -11.30
C LEU A 20 7.28 2.30 -10.57
N SER A 21 8.11 2.13 -9.55
CA SER A 21 7.92 1.07 -8.55
C SER A 21 6.96 1.56 -7.49
N ALA A 22 5.89 0.81 -7.24
CA ALA A 22 4.87 1.12 -6.24
C ALA A 22 4.55 -0.12 -5.41
N TRP A 23 3.99 0.07 -4.23
CA TRP A 23 3.43 -1.01 -3.44
C TRP A 23 1.96 -1.20 -3.81
N ARG A 24 1.50 -2.44 -3.87
CA ARG A 24 0.09 -2.78 -4.07
C ARG A 24 -0.38 -3.72 -2.98
N MET A 25 -1.57 -3.47 -2.47
CA MET A 25 -2.29 -4.32 -1.55
C MET A 25 -3.67 -4.62 -2.13
N ASP A 26 -3.95 -5.90 -2.37
CA ASP A 26 -5.25 -6.37 -2.82
C ASP A 26 -6.14 -6.65 -1.60
N VAL A 27 -7.43 -6.35 -1.70
CA VAL A 27 -8.37 -6.47 -0.58
C VAL A 27 -9.65 -7.12 -1.05
N ALA A 28 -9.97 -8.27 -0.47
CA ALA A 28 -11.26 -8.91 -0.64
C ALA A 28 -12.28 -8.34 0.37
N SER A 29 -13.49 -8.03 -0.08
CA SER A 29 -14.59 -7.61 0.78
C SER A 29 -15.92 -8.21 0.33
N PRO A 30 -16.92 -8.34 1.24
CA PRO A 30 -18.27 -8.76 0.86
C PRO A 30 -18.95 -7.82 -0.15
N ARG A 31 -18.48 -6.57 -0.27
CA ARG A 31 -18.99 -5.57 -1.22
C ARG A 31 -18.28 -5.61 -2.58
N GLY A 32 -17.32 -6.52 -2.75
CA GLY A 32 -16.47 -6.64 -3.94
C GLY A 32 -14.98 -6.62 -3.61
N ALA A 33 -14.17 -6.97 -4.60
CA ALA A 33 -12.72 -6.86 -4.53
C ALA A 33 -12.27 -5.43 -4.88
N GLY A 34 -11.10 -5.06 -4.40
CA GLY A 34 -10.41 -3.83 -4.79
C GLY A 34 -8.94 -3.89 -4.40
N TRP A 35 -8.20 -2.86 -4.75
CA TRP A 35 -6.80 -2.74 -4.35
C TRP A 35 -6.46 -1.28 -4.07
N ILE A 36 -5.42 -1.10 -3.26
CA ILE A 36 -4.79 0.19 -3.02
C ILE A 36 -3.35 0.10 -3.49
N VAL A 37 -2.91 1.06 -4.29
CA VAL A 37 -1.53 1.28 -4.68
C VAL A 37 -0.98 2.47 -3.89
N LEU A 38 0.22 2.32 -3.34
CA LEU A 38 1.04 3.38 -2.77
C LEU A 38 2.25 3.57 -3.69
N ALA A 39 2.33 4.72 -4.35
CA ALA A 39 3.45 5.09 -5.18
C ALA A 39 4.23 6.24 -4.55
N GLU A 40 5.55 6.17 -4.65
CA GLU A 40 6.49 7.11 -4.06
C GLU A 40 7.21 7.81 -5.22
N HIS A 41 6.67 8.93 -5.69
CA HIS A 41 7.25 9.69 -6.80
C HIS A 41 7.07 11.18 -6.56
N ASN A 42 8.15 11.87 -6.20
CA ASN A 42 8.21 13.25 -5.66
C ASN A 42 7.47 13.44 -4.32
N ALA A 43 6.29 12.83 -4.17
CA ALA A 43 5.56 12.68 -2.93
C ALA A 43 4.88 11.30 -2.91
N SER A 44 4.54 10.81 -1.72
CA SER A 44 3.74 9.59 -1.57
C SER A 44 2.29 9.88 -1.92
N TRP A 45 1.70 9.07 -2.79
CA TRP A 45 0.29 9.16 -3.15
C TRP A 45 -0.32 7.77 -3.28
N TYR A 46 -1.64 7.72 -3.06
CA TYR A 46 -2.41 6.51 -3.07
C TYR A 46 -3.36 6.46 -4.26
N ARG A 47 -3.63 5.28 -4.79
CA ARG A 47 -4.67 5.04 -5.78
C ARG A 47 -5.49 3.82 -5.41
N GLY A 48 -6.79 4.04 -5.26
CA GLY A 48 -7.77 2.97 -5.04
C GLY A 48 -8.41 2.50 -6.34
N ASP A 49 -8.83 1.25 -6.33
CA ASP A 49 -9.63 0.61 -7.38
C ASP A 49 -10.66 -0.34 -6.76
N GLY A 50 -11.63 -0.79 -7.57
CA GLY A 50 -12.75 -1.59 -7.09
C GLY A 50 -13.50 -0.89 -5.96
N VAL A 51 -13.58 -1.52 -4.78
CA VAL A 51 -14.25 -0.94 -3.59
C VAL A 51 -13.61 0.36 -3.07
N PHE A 52 -12.39 0.69 -3.49
CA PHE A 52 -11.69 1.93 -3.14
C PHE A 52 -11.70 2.99 -4.26
N LEU A 53 -12.33 2.69 -5.40
CA LEU A 53 -12.37 3.60 -6.53
C LEU A 53 -13.04 4.93 -6.14
N GLY A 54 -12.40 6.04 -6.49
CA GLY A 54 -12.90 7.39 -6.22
C GLY A 54 -12.71 7.88 -4.78
N TRP A 55 -12.08 7.10 -3.90
CA TRP A 55 -11.78 7.57 -2.54
C TRP A 55 -10.71 8.68 -2.56
N PRO A 56 -10.83 9.72 -1.71
CA PRO A 56 -9.83 10.77 -1.62
C PRO A 56 -8.55 10.28 -0.92
N GLN A 57 -7.43 10.96 -1.17
CA GLN A 57 -6.09 10.60 -0.64
C GLN A 57 -6.07 10.30 0.87
N PRO A 58 -6.63 11.15 1.76
CA PRO A 58 -6.54 10.91 3.21
C PRO A 58 -7.28 9.64 3.63
N ARG A 59 -8.34 9.28 2.91
CA ARG A 59 -9.13 8.08 3.18
C ARG A 59 -8.41 6.81 2.71
N LEU A 60 -7.73 6.88 1.57
CA LEU A 60 -6.90 5.79 1.07
C LEU A 60 -5.69 5.55 1.98
N GLU A 61 -5.05 6.62 2.46
CA GLU A 61 -3.94 6.54 3.42
C GLU A 61 -4.39 5.85 4.72
N ALA A 62 -5.51 6.30 5.30
CA ALA A 62 -6.06 5.70 6.50
C ALA A 62 -6.39 4.21 6.31
N ALA A 63 -6.99 3.85 5.17
CA ALA A 63 -7.30 2.47 4.84
C ALA A 63 -6.04 1.62 4.66
N TRP A 64 -5.03 2.13 3.94
CA TRP A 64 -3.74 1.47 3.78
C TRP A 64 -3.12 1.15 5.14
N ARG A 65 -3.00 2.15 6.01
CA ARG A 65 -2.41 1.99 7.36
C ARG A 65 -3.19 1.01 8.23
N ALA A 66 -4.52 1.03 8.17
CA ALA A 66 -5.36 0.13 8.93
C ALA A 66 -5.31 -1.33 8.45
N LEU A 67 -4.93 -1.55 7.19
CA LEU A 67 -4.85 -2.88 6.56
C LEU A 67 -3.43 -3.46 6.58
N LEU A 68 -2.41 -2.66 6.88
CA LEU A 68 -1.07 -3.18 7.07
C LEU A 68 -1.06 -4.19 8.23
N PRO A 69 -0.30 -5.30 8.09
CA PRO A 69 -0.07 -6.16 9.23
C PRO A 69 0.55 -5.33 10.37
N PRO A 70 0.25 -5.65 11.64
CA PRO A 70 0.93 -5.02 12.76
C PRO A 70 2.44 -5.16 12.55
N PRO A 71 3.23 -4.11 12.85
CA PRO A 71 4.67 -4.22 12.72
C PRO A 71 5.11 -5.42 13.55
N GLU A 72 5.81 -6.35 12.91
CA GLU A 72 6.51 -7.42 13.61
C GLU A 72 7.37 -6.70 14.65
N LYS A 73 7.16 -7.01 15.94
CA LYS A 73 7.97 -6.40 17.00
C LYS A 73 9.43 -6.58 16.58
N PRO A 74 10.26 -5.53 16.58
CA PRO A 74 11.67 -5.74 16.41
C PRO A 74 12.08 -6.67 17.56
N GLU A 75 12.44 -7.92 17.24
CA GLU A 75 13.38 -8.66 18.06
C GLU A 75 14.62 -7.78 18.06
N LEU A 76 14.72 -6.94 19.09
CA LEU A 76 15.93 -6.25 19.44
C LEU A 76 16.93 -7.32 19.87
N ASP A 77 17.49 -8.04 18.90
CA ASP A 77 18.78 -8.68 19.05
C ASP A 77 19.79 -7.55 19.15
N PHE A 78 19.95 -7.03 20.37
CA PHE A 78 21.11 -6.27 20.71
C PHE A 78 22.31 -7.21 20.56
N PRO A 79 23.26 -6.98 19.64
CA PRO A 79 24.54 -7.66 19.74
C PRO A 79 25.15 -7.24 21.08
N GLN A 80 25.23 -8.15 22.06
CA GLN A 80 26.08 -7.94 23.22
C GLN A 80 27.51 -7.79 22.69
N LEU A 81 28.00 -6.56 22.72
CA LEU A 81 29.40 -6.26 22.50
C LEU A 81 30.14 -6.58 23.81
N GLY A 82 30.92 -7.66 23.79
CA GLY A 82 32.11 -7.87 24.65
C GLY A 82 31.87 -8.48 26.02
#